data_AF-A0A7K0RI01-F1
#
_entry.id   AF-A0A7K0RI01-F1
#
_cell.length_a   1.000
_cell.length_b   1.000
_cell.length_c   1.000
_cell.angle_alpha   90.00
_cell.angle_beta   90.00
_cell.angle_gamma   90.00
#
_symmetry.space_group_name_H-M   'P 1'
#
loop_
_entity.id
_entity.type
_entity.pdbx_description
1 polymer ?
#
loop_
_entity_poly.entity_id
_entity_poly.type
_entity_poly.pdbx_seq_one_letter_code
_entity_poly.pdbx_strand_id
1 'polypeptide(L)'
;AFGFGGMEFDTLARHGVNVVGVMGNNGIWALEKHPMEFLYGYSVAAELRPGTRYDEIVTTLGGYGELVEKPADLRPALERAFESGLPSLVNVLQDPDVIYPRKSNLA
;
A
#
# COMPACT_ATOMS: atom_id res chain seq x y z
N ALA A 1 2.81 -6.87 -4.77
CA ALA A 1 1.65 -6.68 -3.88
C ALA A 1 2.03 -7.07 -2.46
N PHE A 2 1.46 -6.43 -1.43
CA PHE A 2 1.80 -6.67 -0.02
C PHE A 2 1.64 -8.15 0.39
N GLY A 3 0.63 -8.85 -0.12
CA GLY A 3 0.42 -10.28 0.19
C GLY A 3 1.56 -11.24 -0.19
N PHE A 4 2.50 -10.83 -1.05
CA PHE A 4 3.66 -11.66 -1.42
C PHE A 4 4.91 -11.40 -0.57
N GLY A 5 5.03 -10.22 0.04
CA GLY A 5 6.26 -9.78 0.70
C GLY A 5 6.06 -9.05 2.02
N GLY A 6 4.84 -8.97 2.54
CA GLY A 6 4.53 -8.25 3.78
C GLY A 6 5.25 -8.83 5.00
N MET A 7 5.52 -10.14 5.00
CA MET A 7 6.29 -10.78 6.08
C MET A 7 7.78 -10.41 6.08
N GLU A 8 8.30 -9.82 4.99
CA GLU A 8 9.70 -9.37 4.97
C GLU A 8 9.95 -8.20 5.94
N PHE A 9 8.89 -7.52 6.41
CA PHE A 9 9.03 -6.54 7.49
C PHE A 9 9.56 -7.17 8.80
N ASP A 10 9.24 -8.44 9.09
CA ASP A 10 9.84 -9.18 10.22
C ASP A 10 11.35 -9.36 10.02
N THR A 11 11.76 -9.75 8.81
CA THR A 11 13.19 -9.86 8.43
C THR A 11 13.89 -8.51 8.60
N LEU A 12 13.31 -7.43 8.06
CA LEU A 12 13.88 -6.09 8.16
C LEU A 12 14.06 -5.65 9.62
N ALA A 13 13.06 -5.90 10.48
CA ALA A 13 13.10 -5.56 11.88
C ALA A 13 14.21 -6.33 12.63
N ARG A 14 14.32 -7.64 12.41
CA ARG A 14 15.36 -8.48 13.03
C ARG A 14 16.78 -8.08 12.65
N HIS A 15 16.97 -7.54 11.45
CA HIS A 15 18.27 -7.13 10.94
C HIS A 15 18.55 -5.63 11.09
N GLY A 16 17.62 -4.85 11.66
CA GLY A 16 17.79 -3.40 11.83
C GLY A 16 17.92 -2.66 10.50
N VAL A 17 17.23 -3.12 9.45
CA VAL A 17 17.28 -2.52 8.11
C VAL A 17 16.09 -1.60 7.94
N ASN A 18 16.35 -0.29 7.90
CA ASN A 18 15.33 0.75 7.92
C ASN A 18 14.84 1.08 6.51
N VAL A 19 13.91 0.28 6.00
CA VAL A 19 13.20 0.53 4.74
C VAL A 19 11.86 1.20 5.01
N VAL A 20 11.52 2.25 4.25
CA VAL A 20 10.18 2.85 4.24
C VAL A 20 9.41 2.37 3.01
N GLY A 21 8.40 1.54 3.22
CA GLY A 21 7.46 1.08 2.20
C GLY A 21 6.23 1.99 2.11
N VAL A 22 5.73 2.22 0.90
CA VAL A 22 4.46 2.91 0.64
C VAL A 22 3.50 1.91 0.01
N MET A 23 2.36 1.69 0.64
CA MET A 23 1.32 0.81 0.12
C MET A 23 0.15 1.62 -0.40
N GLY A 24 -0.10 1.52 -1.71
CA GLY A 24 -1.35 1.99 -2.30
C GLY A 24 -2.47 0.99 -2.00
N ASN A 25 -3.39 1.36 -1.13
CA ASN A 25 -4.46 0.51 -0.62
C ASN A 25 -5.81 0.99 -1.15
N ASN A 26 -6.17 0.50 -2.33
CA ASN A 26 -7.45 0.74 -2.99
C ASN A 26 -8.47 -0.38 -2.75
N GLY A 27 -8.12 -1.44 -2.01
CA GLY A 27 -9.04 -2.54 -1.73
C GLY A 27 -9.45 -3.37 -2.96
N ILE A 28 -8.68 -3.34 -4.06
CA ILE A 28 -9.00 -4.08 -5.28
C ILE A 28 -7.74 -4.60 -5.98
N TRP A 29 -7.90 -5.64 -6.79
CA TRP A 29 -6.92 -6.02 -7.80
C TRP A 29 -7.09 -5.14 -9.05
N ALA A 30 -6.64 -3.88 -8.97
CA ALA A 30 -6.93 -2.85 -10.00
C ALA A 30 -6.43 -3.21 -11.41
N LEU A 31 -5.30 -3.93 -11.52
CA LEU A 31 -4.76 -4.37 -12.81
C LEU A 31 -5.66 -5.41 -13.49
N GLU A 32 -6.54 -6.07 -12.75
CA GLU A 32 -7.48 -7.06 -13.22
C GLU A 32 -8.90 -6.48 -13.30
N LYS A 33 -9.36 -5.76 -12.25
CA LYS A 33 -10.71 -5.20 -12.12
C LYS A 33 -11.06 -4.29 -13.29
N HIS A 34 -10.30 -3.21 -13.49
CA HIS A 34 -10.60 -2.20 -14.50
C HIS A 34 -10.61 -2.75 -15.94
N PRO A 35 -9.64 -3.60 -16.38
CA PRO A 35 -9.74 -4.24 -17.69
C PRO A 35 -10.94 -5.18 -17.82
N MET A 36 -11.26 -5.98 -16.81
CA MET A 36 -12.42 -6.88 -16.88
C MET A 36 -13.72 -6.08 -17.05
N GLU A 37 -13.91 -5.02 -16.27
CA GLU A 37 -15.09 -4.17 -16.37
C GLU A 37 -15.17 -3.44 -17.71
N PHE A 38 -14.03 -2.96 -18.22
CA PHE A 38 -13.97 -2.35 -19.54
C PHE A 38 -14.33 -3.32 -20.68
N LEU A 39 -13.86 -4.57 -20.62
CA LEU A 39 -14.03 -5.55 -21.70
C LEU A 39 -15.36 -6.32 -21.61
N TYR A 40 -15.78 -6.64 -20.40
CA TYR A 40 -16.87 -7.59 -20.13
C TYR A 40 -18.06 -6.94 -19.41
N GLY A 41 -17.91 -5.72 -18.89
CA GLY A 41 -18.95 -5.04 -18.09
C GLY A 41 -19.08 -5.56 -16.66
N TYR A 42 -18.22 -6.48 -16.23
CA TYR A 42 -18.18 -7.02 -14.87
C TYR A 42 -16.76 -7.47 -14.49
N SER A 43 -16.50 -7.62 -13.19
CA SER A 43 -15.26 -8.21 -12.64
C SER A 43 -15.59 -9.43 -11.77
N VAL A 44 -14.62 -10.36 -11.64
CA VAL A 44 -14.74 -11.55 -10.78
C VAL A 44 -13.51 -11.64 -9.89
N ALA A 45 -13.71 -11.87 -8.59
CA ALA A 45 -12.64 -12.07 -7.61
C ALA A 45 -11.58 -10.94 -7.55
N ALA A 46 -11.95 -9.71 -7.94
CA ALA A 46 -11.07 -8.55 -7.94
C ALA A 46 -11.33 -7.56 -6.80
N GLU A 47 -12.43 -7.76 -6.05
CA GLU A 47 -12.73 -7.01 -4.83
C GLU A 47 -11.99 -7.61 -3.64
N LEU A 48 -11.37 -6.74 -2.84
CA LEU A 48 -10.73 -7.09 -1.57
C LEU A 48 -11.41 -6.33 -0.43
N ARG A 49 -10.89 -6.46 0.79
CA ARG A 49 -11.40 -5.69 1.94
C ARG A 49 -10.86 -4.26 1.90
N PRO A 50 -11.73 -3.24 1.75
CA PRO A 50 -11.31 -1.83 1.77
C PRO A 50 -10.64 -1.47 3.10
N GLY A 51 -9.60 -0.63 3.04
CA GLY A 51 -8.95 -0.10 4.23
C GLY A 51 -8.30 -1.16 5.13
N THR A 52 -7.88 -2.30 4.56
CA THR A 52 -7.17 -3.33 5.33
C THR A 52 -5.94 -2.71 6.02
N ARG A 53 -5.84 -2.92 7.34
CA ARG A 53 -4.82 -2.32 8.21
C ARG A 53 -3.47 -3.04 8.11
N TYR A 54 -2.81 -2.93 6.96
CA TYR A 54 -1.46 -3.47 6.75
C TYR A 54 -0.40 -2.76 7.61
N ASP A 55 -0.65 -1.50 7.95
CA ASP A 55 0.14 -0.72 8.91
C ASP A 55 0.20 -1.41 10.29
N GLU A 56 -0.93 -1.90 10.81
CA GLU A 56 -0.97 -2.59 12.10
C GLU A 56 -0.17 -3.91 12.09
N ILE A 57 -0.12 -4.60 10.94
CA ILE A 57 0.72 -5.80 10.77
C ILE A 57 2.19 -5.41 10.96
N VAL A 58 2.65 -4.37 10.27
CA VAL A 58 4.06 -3.93 10.35
C VAL A 58 4.42 -3.43 11.75
N THR A 59 3.52 -2.69 12.41
CA THR A 59 3.71 -2.31 13.83
C THR A 59 3.86 -3.54 14.72
N THR A 60 3.04 -4.57 14.51
CA THR A 60 3.10 -5.83 15.29
C THR A 60 4.42 -6.58 15.08
N LEU A 61 5.00 -6.51 13.87
CA LEU A 61 6.29 -7.12 13.54
C LEU A 61 7.51 -6.32 14.07
N GLY A 62 7.29 -5.24 14.83
CA GLY A 62 8.34 -4.40 15.39
C GLY A 62 8.81 -3.27 14.47
N GLY A 63 8.05 -2.97 13.42
CA GLY A 63 8.25 -1.80 12.57
C GLY A 63 7.40 -0.59 12.98
N TYR A 64 7.40 0.43 12.13
CA TYR A 64 6.50 1.59 12.23
C TYR A 64 5.38 1.48 11.19
N GLY A 65 4.13 1.43 11.62
CA GLY A 65 2.97 1.46 10.73
C GLY A 65 2.20 2.75 10.87
N GLU A 66 1.85 3.38 9.74
CA GLU A 66 0.96 4.54 9.72
C GLU A 66 -0.07 4.43 8.59
N LEU A 67 -1.33 4.74 8.90
CA LEU A 67 -2.41 4.86 7.92
C LEU A 67 -2.55 6.32 7.46
N VAL A 68 -2.61 6.54 6.14
CA VAL A 68 -2.86 7.84 5.51
C VAL A 68 -4.19 7.79 4.77
N GLU A 69 -5.15 8.59 5.23
CA GLU A 69 -6.48 8.70 4.61
C GLU A 69 -6.60 9.92 3.69
N LYS A 70 -5.82 10.98 3.94
CA LYS A 70 -5.89 12.24 3.19
C LYS A 70 -4.56 12.54 2.50
N PRO A 71 -4.58 13.06 1.25
CA PRO A 71 -3.36 13.41 0.54
C PRO A 71 -2.42 14.37 1.28
N ALA A 72 -2.99 15.31 2.06
CA ALA A 72 -2.22 16.28 2.83
C ALA A 72 -1.35 15.64 3.93
N ASP A 73 -1.73 14.44 4.39
CA ASP A 73 -1.04 13.74 5.48
C ASP A 73 0.11 12.87 4.97
N LEU A 74 0.23 12.64 3.66
CA LEU A 74 1.24 11.77 3.07
C LEU A 74 2.67 12.24 3.35
N ARG A 75 2.96 13.52 3.11
CA ARG A 75 4.31 14.07 3.35
C ARG A 75 4.68 13.97 4.85
N PRO A 76 3.85 14.47 5.79
CA PRO A 76 4.14 14.32 7.21
C PRO A 76 4.29 12.87 7.67
N ALA A 77 3.52 11.93 7.11
CA ALA A 77 3.63 10.50 7.43
C ALA A 77 4.97 9.91 6.99
N LEU A 78 5.44 10.26 5.79
CA LEU A 78 6.75 9.85 5.29
C LEU A 78 7.87 10.40 6.16
N GLU A 79 7.79 11.67 6.56
CA GLU A 79 8.76 12.31 7.46
C GLU A 79 8.85 11.53 8.79
N ARG A 80 7.73 11.25 9.44
CA ARG A 80 7.69 10.40 10.66
C ARG A 80 8.22 8.99 10.45
N ALA A 81 7.91 8.37 9.31
CA ALA A 81 8.38 7.03 8.99
C ALA A 81 9.91 6.97 8.89
N PHE A 82 10.53 7.94 8.22
CA PHE A 82 11.99 8.04 8.17
C PHE A 82 12.62 8.38 9.52
N GLU A 83 12.00 9.27 10.30
CA GLU A 83 12.45 9.63 11.65
C GLU A 83 12.35 8.48 12.66
N SER A 84 11.44 7.52 12.43
CA SER A 84 11.23 6.38 13.34
C SER A 84 12.47 5.53 13.53
N GLY A 85 13.38 5.50 12.53
CA GLY A 85 14.54 4.62 12.55
C GLY A 85 14.19 3.13 12.55
N LEU A 86 12.99 2.77 12.09
CA LEU A 86 12.48 1.41 11.99
C LEU A 86 12.08 1.09 10.54
N PRO A 87 12.03 -0.19 10.14
CA PRO A 87 11.31 -0.56 8.92
C PRO A 87 9.86 -0.12 9.04
N SER A 88 9.40 0.63 8.05
CA SER A 88 8.18 1.41 8.13
C SER A 88 7.23 1.12 6.97
N LEU A 89 5.93 1.12 7.22
CA LEU A 89 4.91 1.06 6.20
C LEU A 89 3.95 2.24 6.32
N VAL A 90 3.92 3.09 5.30
CA VAL A 90 2.89 4.10 5.11
C VAL A 90 1.80 3.50 4.23
N ASN A 91 0.68 3.12 4.86
CA ASN A 91 -0.49 2.52 4.22
C ASN A 91 -1.43 3.64 3.74
N VAL A 92 -1.48 3.89 2.44
CA VAL A 92 -2.18 5.03 1.84
C VAL A 92 -3.49 4.54 1.24
N LEU A 93 -4.62 5.01 1.78
CA LEU A 93 -5.92 4.73 1.19
C LEU A 93 -6.04 5.43 -0.17
N GLN A 94 -6.58 4.70 -1.15
CA GLN A 94 -6.80 5.20 -2.49
C GLN A 94 -8.23 4.90 -2.95
N ASP A 95 -8.70 5.75 -3.85
CA ASP A 95 -9.98 5.56 -4.52
C ASP A 95 -9.89 4.36 -5.50
N PRO A 96 -10.73 3.31 -5.35
CA PRO A 96 -10.75 2.16 -6.25
C PRO A 96 -11.17 2.50 -7.68
N ASP A 97 -11.86 3.62 -7.90
CA ASP A 97 -12.35 4.01 -9.23
C ASP A 97 -11.28 4.77 -10.04
N VAL A 98 -10.17 5.17 -9.42
CA VAL A 98 -9.05 5.80 -10.12
C VAL A 98 -8.26 4.74 -10.90
N ILE A 99 -8.43 4.78 -12.22
CA ILE A 99 -7.77 3.87 -13.16
C ILE A 99 -6.31 4.28 -13.35
N TYR A 100 -5.40 3.31 -13.26
CA TYR A 100 -4.00 3.55 -13.59
C TYR A 100 -3.85 3.91 -15.09
N PRO A 101 -3.11 4.96 -15.45
CA PRO A 101 -2.88 5.30 -16.84
C PRO A 101 -2.06 4.19 -17.53
N ARG A 102 -2.62 3.57 -18.58
CA ARG A 102 -1.95 2.53 -19.40
C ARG A 102 -0.87 3.07 -20.36
N LYS A 103 -0.52 4.35 -20.24
CA LYS A 103 0.56 4.98 -20.99
C LYS A 103 1.55 5.52 -19.98
N SER A 104 2.79 5.04 -20.04
CA SER A 104 3.90 5.68 -19.34
C SER A 104 4.14 7.03 -19.99
N ASN A 105 3.94 8.13 -19.25
CA ASN A 105 4.45 9.42 -19.70
C ASN A 105 5.95 9.43 -19.42
N LEU A 106 6.74 8.97 -20.39
CA LEU A 106 8.21 8.92 -20.32
C LEU A 106 8.87 10.26 -20.70
N ALA A 107 8.11 11.36 -20.59
CA ALA A 107 8.58 12.71 -20.88
C ALA A 107 9.26 13.32 -19.64
#